data_AF-E3LI69-F1
#
_entry.id   AF-E3LI69-F1
#
_cell.length_a   1.000
_cell.length_b   1.000
_cell.length_c   1.000
_cell.angle_alpha   90.00
_cell.angle_beta   90.00
_cell.angle_gamma   90.00
#
_symmetry.space_group_name_H-M   'P 1'
#
loop_
_entity.id
_entity.type
_entity.pdbx_description
1 polymer ?
#
loop_
_entity_poly.entity_id
_entity_poly.type
_entity_poly.pdbx_seq_one_letter_code
_entity_poly.pdbx_strand_id
1 'polypeptide(L)'
;MIGALLIILATVSLVESAKLTPKKYEFTLTIEFGPENTFTGNVKIHVNVTGSVKKFDLKVSKDLNVERVAFFQASSIIRGGPNTLGQVIFGVVKKDDSIHVPLPDEITSESIKEEGYIEVDYKGKVGEKGANKGLFLYNSVDYETNLKNGNAIHLFPILEDVAAPLTLSVITPYRAGVETTLKAGEHGSVPGKELISNNFNSGNEKVKISDLYFKINSPTALVLDRN
;
A
#
# COMPACT_ATOMS: atom_id res chain seq x y z
N MET A 1 19.88 -33.23 23.12
CA MET A 1 18.46 -32.82 23.02
C MET A 1 18.39 -31.34 22.70
N ILE A 2 18.43 -30.96 21.42
CA ILE A 2 18.25 -29.60 20.93
C ILE A 2 17.35 -29.77 19.73
N GLY A 3 16.05 -29.55 19.88
CA GLY A 3 15.10 -29.83 18.79
C GLY A 3 13.67 -29.39 19.08
N ALA A 4 13.29 -29.26 20.35
CA ALA A 4 11.94 -28.84 20.73
C ALA A 4 11.76 -27.30 20.87
N LEU A 5 12.85 -26.52 20.95
CA LEU A 5 12.74 -25.08 21.25
C LEU A 5 12.51 -24.20 20.01
N LEU A 6 12.81 -24.68 18.80
CA LEU A 6 12.65 -23.88 17.57
C LEU A 6 11.22 -23.90 17.01
N ILE A 7 10.43 -24.93 17.34
CA ILE A 7 9.08 -25.11 16.77
C ILE A 7 8.06 -24.19 17.48
N ILE A 8 8.27 -23.92 18.77
CA ILE A 8 7.32 -23.13 19.57
C ILE A 8 7.32 -21.65 19.16
N LEU A 9 8.50 -21.06 18.87
CA LEU A 9 8.57 -19.65 18.43
C LEU A 9 7.85 -19.41 17.09
N ALA A 10 8.00 -20.32 16.14
CA ALA A 10 7.34 -20.20 14.84
C ALA A 10 5.81 -20.32 14.95
N THR A 11 5.31 -21.16 15.86
CA THR A 11 3.86 -21.28 16.10
C THR A 11 3.26 -20.07 16.81
N VAL A 12 3.98 -19.45 17.75
CA VAL A 12 3.48 -18.26 18.45
C VAL A 12 3.41 -17.05 17.51
N SER A 13 4.38 -16.89 16.59
CA SER A 13 4.35 -15.81 15.60
C SER A 13 3.21 -15.97 14.58
N LEU A 14 2.88 -17.21 14.17
CA LEU A 14 1.73 -17.48 13.29
C LEU A 14 0.38 -17.23 13.99
N VAL A 15 0.27 -17.49 15.29
CA VAL A 15 -0.97 -17.28 16.06
C VAL A 15 -1.20 -15.80 16.38
N GLU A 16 -0.14 -15.01 16.57
CA GLU A 16 -0.24 -13.55 16.67
C GLU A 16 -0.59 -12.90 15.32
N SER A 17 -0.05 -13.39 14.19
CA SER A 17 -0.37 -12.85 12.85
C SER A 17 -1.82 -13.14 12.42
N ALA A 18 -2.41 -14.25 12.86
CA ALA A 18 -3.80 -14.60 12.56
C ALA A 18 -4.86 -13.67 13.20
N LYS A 19 -4.46 -12.77 14.12
CA LYS A 19 -5.38 -11.90 14.83
C LYS A 19 -5.72 -10.61 14.09
N LEU A 20 -4.90 -10.20 13.12
CA LEU A 20 -5.08 -8.97 12.35
C LEU A 20 -5.02 -9.33 10.87
N THR A 21 -6.17 -9.26 10.17
CA THR A 21 -6.25 -9.71 8.77
C THR A 21 -6.74 -8.60 7.86
N PRO A 22 -6.20 -8.47 6.64
CA PRO A 22 -6.66 -7.46 5.68
C PRO A 22 -8.12 -7.68 5.26
N LYS A 23 -8.92 -6.61 5.33
CA LYS A 23 -10.31 -6.53 4.87
C LYS A 23 -10.41 -5.86 3.51
N LYS A 24 -9.63 -4.80 3.27
CA LYS A 24 -9.60 -4.00 2.03
C LYS A 24 -8.27 -3.24 1.96
N TYR A 25 -7.77 -3.02 0.75
CA TYR A 25 -6.61 -2.16 0.50
C TYR A 25 -7.00 -0.90 -0.27
N GLU A 26 -6.37 0.21 0.07
CA GLU A 26 -6.40 1.44 -0.72
C GLU A 26 -4.95 1.90 -0.94
N PHE A 27 -4.54 1.95 -2.20
CA PHE A 27 -3.19 2.31 -2.59
C PHE A 27 -3.21 3.62 -3.36
N THR A 28 -2.44 4.60 -2.91
CA THR A 28 -2.16 5.82 -3.64
C THR A 28 -0.69 5.85 -4.01
N LEU A 29 -0.39 6.12 -5.27
CA LEU A 29 0.97 6.22 -5.79
C LEU A 29 1.09 7.52 -6.61
N THR A 30 1.97 8.42 -6.21
CA THR A 30 2.29 9.63 -6.98
C THR A 30 3.63 9.45 -7.65
N ILE A 31 3.63 9.50 -8.98
CA ILE A 31 4.85 9.34 -9.79
C ILE A 31 5.53 10.68 -10.01
N GLU A 32 6.81 10.75 -9.70
CA GLU A 32 7.66 11.90 -9.95
C GLU A 32 8.51 11.61 -11.19
N PHE A 33 7.99 11.97 -12.36
CA PHE A 33 8.75 11.88 -13.61
C PHE A 33 9.94 12.83 -13.56
N GLY A 34 11.16 12.30 -13.68
CA GLY A 34 12.38 13.09 -13.62
C GLY A 34 13.63 12.22 -13.61
N PRO A 35 14.83 12.81 -13.56
CA PRO A 35 16.09 12.07 -13.64
C PRO A 35 16.26 11.00 -12.56
N GLU A 36 15.68 11.22 -11.37
CA GLU A 36 15.80 10.31 -10.24
C GLU A 36 14.75 9.19 -10.23
N ASN A 37 13.72 9.29 -11.09
CA ASN A 37 12.56 8.39 -11.17
C ASN A 37 12.09 7.89 -9.80
N THR A 38 11.46 8.78 -9.04
CA THR A 38 10.99 8.52 -7.69
C THR A 38 9.47 8.41 -7.65
N PHE A 39 8.95 7.87 -6.55
CA PHE A 39 7.54 7.93 -6.25
C PHE A 39 7.31 8.13 -4.76
N THR A 40 6.18 8.71 -4.44
CA THR A 40 5.62 8.72 -3.08
C THR A 40 4.37 7.85 -3.05
N GLY A 41 4.13 7.21 -1.92
CA GLY A 41 2.99 6.33 -1.75
C GLY A 41 2.32 6.51 -0.41
N ASN A 42 1.01 6.27 -0.40
CA ASN A 42 0.19 6.11 0.80
C ASN A 42 -0.57 4.79 0.65
N VAL A 43 -0.51 3.96 1.67
CA VAL A 43 -1.31 2.73 1.74
C VAL A 43 -2.23 2.82 2.96
N LYS A 44 -3.51 2.52 2.75
CA LYS A 44 -4.45 2.20 3.82
C LYS A 44 -4.83 0.72 3.75
N ILE A 45 -4.57 0.00 4.83
CA ILE A 45 -4.93 -1.41 5.00
C ILE A 45 -6.05 -1.46 6.02
N HIS A 46 -7.28 -1.60 5.55
CA HIS A 46 -8.42 -1.87 6.42
C HIS A 46 -8.32 -3.28 6.95
N VAL A 47 -8.61 -3.48 8.24
CA VAL A 47 -8.32 -4.74 8.93
C VAL A 47 -9.54 -5.28 9.68
N ASN A 48 -9.59 -6.60 9.84
CA ASN A 48 -10.41 -7.29 10.82
C ASN A 48 -9.53 -7.77 11.98
N VAL A 49 -10.13 -7.82 13.17
CA VAL A 49 -9.47 -8.28 14.39
C VAL A 49 -10.26 -9.43 15.02
N THR A 50 -9.60 -10.56 15.30
CA THR A 50 -10.23 -11.76 15.89
C THR A 50 -9.82 -12.00 17.35
N GLY A 51 -8.94 -11.17 17.91
CA GLY A 51 -8.47 -11.23 19.30
C GLY A 51 -7.98 -9.88 19.77
N SER A 52 -7.09 -9.83 20.75
CA SER A 52 -6.41 -8.59 21.10
C SER A 52 -5.04 -8.50 20.41
N VAL A 53 -4.71 -7.30 19.90
CA VAL A 53 -3.49 -7.02 19.13
C VAL A 53 -2.79 -5.79 19.74
N LYS A 54 -1.54 -5.96 20.18
CA LYS A 54 -0.67 -4.88 20.69
C LYS A 54 0.54 -4.57 19.81
N LYS A 55 0.75 -5.36 18.77
CA LYS A 55 1.84 -5.19 17.80
C LYS A 55 1.49 -5.93 16.52
N PHE A 56 2.03 -5.49 15.40
CA PHE A 56 1.93 -6.20 14.13
C PHE A 56 3.19 -5.95 13.29
N ASP A 57 3.38 -6.79 12.28
CA ASP A 57 4.49 -6.68 11.34
C ASP A 57 3.95 -6.34 9.95
N LEU A 58 4.53 -5.34 9.30
CA LEU A 58 4.28 -5.04 7.89
C LEU A 58 5.43 -5.58 7.05
N LYS A 59 5.11 -6.26 5.96
CA LYS A 59 6.08 -6.65 4.92
C LYS A 59 6.30 -5.46 4.01
N VAL A 60 7.55 -5.02 3.91
CA VAL A 60 7.92 -3.83 3.15
C VAL A 60 9.40 -3.89 2.83
N SER A 61 9.75 -3.71 1.56
CA SER A 61 11.14 -3.77 1.10
C SER A 61 12.04 -2.83 1.89
N LYS A 62 13.26 -3.29 2.21
CA LYS A 62 14.30 -2.45 2.82
C LYS A 62 14.59 -1.16 2.01
N ASP A 63 14.36 -1.22 0.71
CA ASP A 63 14.59 -0.13 -0.25
C ASP A 63 13.52 0.99 -0.21
N LEU A 64 12.37 0.77 0.47
CA LEU A 64 11.33 1.79 0.62
C LEU A 64 11.56 2.63 1.88
N ASN A 65 11.61 3.96 1.74
CA ASN A 65 11.73 4.85 2.89
C ASN A 65 10.35 5.10 3.51
N VAL A 66 10.05 4.47 4.64
CA VAL A 66 8.78 4.67 5.35
C VAL A 66 8.87 5.92 6.23
N GLU A 67 7.99 6.88 5.98
CA GLU A 67 7.99 8.19 6.64
C GLU A 67 7.02 8.23 7.82
N ARG A 68 5.89 7.53 7.72
CA ARG A 68 4.86 7.50 8.77
C ARG A 68 4.15 6.16 8.79
N VAL A 69 3.88 5.65 9.99
CA VAL A 69 2.91 4.57 10.23
C VAL A 69 1.91 5.10 11.26
N ALA A 70 0.63 4.93 10.98
CA ALA A 70 -0.45 5.32 11.88
C ALA A 70 -1.50 4.21 11.93
N PHE A 71 -2.25 4.16 13.02
CA PHE A 71 -3.44 3.34 13.14
C PHE A 71 -4.64 4.20 13.44
N PHE A 72 -5.74 3.94 12.75
CA PHE A 72 -7.00 4.64 12.86
C PHE A 72 -8.09 3.65 13.20
N GLN A 73 -9.00 4.03 14.11
CA GLN A 73 -10.11 3.19 14.53
C GLN A 73 -11.38 4.00 14.79
N ALA A 74 -12.53 3.37 14.59
CA ALA A 74 -13.83 3.89 14.97
C ALA A 74 -14.67 2.75 15.57
N SER A 75 -15.20 3.00 16.77
CA SER A 75 -16.14 2.10 17.45
C SER A 75 -17.60 2.55 17.30
N SER A 76 -17.84 3.73 16.72
CA SER A 76 -19.19 4.28 16.52
C SER A 76 -19.28 5.17 15.29
N ILE A 77 -20.49 5.25 14.74
CA ILE A 77 -20.86 6.15 13.65
C ILE A 77 -21.48 7.41 14.25
N ILE A 78 -21.00 8.58 13.85
CA ILE A 78 -21.55 9.89 14.22
C ILE A 78 -21.92 10.62 12.94
N ARG A 79 -23.18 11.09 12.85
CA ARG A 79 -23.70 11.85 11.69
C ARG A 79 -23.49 11.13 10.34
N GLY A 80 -23.62 9.81 10.33
CA GLY A 80 -23.56 8.99 9.12
C GLY A 80 -22.14 8.60 8.67
N GLY A 81 -21.09 8.97 9.41
CA GLY A 81 -19.71 8.53 9.16
C GLY A 81 -19.03 7.94 10.40
N PRO A 82 -17.99 7.10 10.23
CA PRO A 82 -17.19 6.61 11.35
C PRO A 82 -16.53 7.79 12.08
N ASN A 83 -16.62 7.80 13.40
CA ASN A 83 -15.93 8.79 14.23
C ASN A 83 -14.50 8.31 14.50
N THR A 84 -13.63 8.49 13.50
CA THR A 84 -12.30 7.90 13.50
C THR A 84 -11.34 8.63 14.43
N LEU A 85 -10.70 7.89 15.34
CA LEU A 85 -9.58 8.33 16.16
C LEU A 85 -8.30 7.69 15.63
N GLY A 86 -7.29 8.51 15.36
CA GLY A 86 -6.02 8.07 14.78
C GLY A 86 -4.83 8.46 15.64
N GLN A 87 -3.82 7.61 15.64
CA GLN A 87 -2.55 7.90 16.30
C GLN A 87 -1.37 7.52 15.39
N VAL A 88 -0.42 8.45 15.25
CA VAL A 88 0.89 8.17 14.66
C VAL A 88 1.68 7.30 15.63
N ILE A 89 2.23 6.21 15.12
CA ILE A 89 2.95 5.23 15.93
C ILE A 89 4.43 5.58 15.94
N PHE A 90 4.96 5.78 17.14
CA PHE A 90 6.39 6.00 17.36
C PHE A 90 7.08 4.68 17.75
N GLY A 91 8.40 4.61 17.59
CA GLY A 91 9.16 3.40 17.93
C GLY A 91 9.03 2.25 16.93
N VAL A 92 8.62 2.57 15.70
CA VAL A 92 8.59 1.63 14.58
C VAL A 92 10.01 1.16 14.26
N VAL A 93 10.23 -0.16 14.22
CA VAL A 93 11.56 -0.75 13.94
C VAL A 93 11.55 -1.42 12.59
N LYS A 94 12.27 -0.85 11.63
CA LYS A 94 12.50 -1.45 10.32
C LYS A 94 13.69 -2.41 10.37
N LYS A 95 13.48 -3.65 9.93
CA LYS A 95 14.54 -4.66 9.83
C LYS A 95 14.31 -5.50 8.56
N ASP A 96 15.32 -5.51 7.70
CA ASP A 96 15.27 -6.19 6.41
C ASP A 96 13.99 -5.79 5.63
N ASP A 97 13.23 -6.77 5.16
CA ASP A 97 12.00 -6.56 4.40
C ASP A 97 10.73 -6.53 5.28
N SER A 98 10.88 -6.08 6.53
CA SER A 98 9.81 -6.00 7.52
C SER A 98 9.89 -4.74 8.37
N ILE A 99 8.73 -4.29 8.85
CA ILE A 99 8.59 -3.24 9.85
C ILE A 99 7.78 -3.78 11.02
N HIS A 100 8.38 -3.76 12.21
CA HIS A 100 7.70 -4.07 13.46
C HIS A 100 7.03 -2.82 14.02
N VAL A 101 5.73 -2.90 14.28
CA VAL A 101 4.91 -1.77 14.72
C VAL A 101 4.32 -2.07 16.10
N PRO A 102 4.83 -1.45 17.18
CA PRO A 102 4.21 -1.53 18.50
C PRO A 102 3.01 -0.59 18.58
N LEU A 103 1.87 -1.08 19.05
CA LEU A 103 0.70 -0.23 19.25
C LEU A 103 0.71 0.38 20.66
N PRO A 104 0.35 1.66 20.80
CA PRO A 104 0.27 2.33 22.10
C PRO A 104 -0.82 1.72 22.98
N ASP A 105 -1.96 1.39 22.38
CA ASP A 105 -3.09 0.73 23.01
C ASP A 105 -3.42 -0.59 22.32
N GLU A 106 -4.06 -1.49 23.05
CA GLU A 106 -4.54 -2.75 22.50
C GLU A 106 -5.75 -2.53 21.58
N ILE A 107 -5.71 -3.12 20.40
CA ILE A 107 -6.83 -3.13 19.46
C ILE A 107 -7.62 -4.42 19.67
N THR A 108 -8.95 -4.30 19.66
CA THR A 108 -9.89 -5.42 19.72
C THR A 108 -10.97 -5.27 18.66
N SER A 109 -11.76 -6.31 18.43
CA SER A 109 -12.90 -6.23 17.51
C SER A 109 -13.90 -5.12 17.86
N GLU A 110 -14.04 -4.77 19.15
CA GLU A 110 -14.95 -3.70 19.59
C GLU A 110 -14.38 -2.31 19.30
N SER A 111 -13.06 -2.12 19.42
CA SER A 111 -12.43 -0.81 19.20
C SER A 111 -12.44 -0.40 17.72
N ILE A 112 -12.50 -1.36 16.80
CA ILE A 112 -12.56 -1.16 15.34
C ILE A 112 -13.90 -1.57 14.71
N LYS A 113 -14.95 -1.69 15.52
CA LYS A 113 -16.24 -2.26 15.11
C LYS A 113 -16.81 -1.61 13.85
N GLU A 114 -16.67 -0.29 13.72
CA GLU A 114 -17.12 0.45 12.55
C GLU A 114 -16.00 0.58 11.51
N GLU A 115 -14.79 0.91 11.97
CA GLU A 115 -13.63 1.06 11.10
C GLU A 115 -12.32 0.77 11.84
N GLY A 116 -11.36 0.17 11.14
CA GLY A 116 -10.00 -0.01 11.62
C GLY A 116 -9.06 -0.11 10.43
N TYR A 117 -8.07 0.77 10.35
CA TYR A 117 -7.07 0.70 9.28
C TYR A 117 -5.68 1.17 9.72
N ILE A 118 -4.68 0.53 9.11
CA ILE A 118 -3.28 0.95 9.16
C ILE A 118 -3.08 1.93 8.01
N GLU A 119 -2.45 3.06 8.27
CA GLU A 119 -2.02 4.01 7.23
C GLU A 119 -0.49 4.11 7.21
N VAL A 120 0.10 4.02 6.01
CA VAL A 120 1.56 4.07 5.82
C VAL A 120 1.90 5.06 4.70
N ASP A 121 2.71 6.07 5.03
CA ASP A 121 3.32 6.97 4.05
C ASP A 121 4.77 6.58 3.81
N TYR A 122 5.19 6.57 2.55
CA TYR A 122 6.51 6.11 2.16
C TYR A 122 6.96 6.70 0.83
N LYS A 123 8.26 6.57 0.56
CA LYS A 123 8.89 6.94 -0.70
C LYS A 123 9.68 5.75 -1.26
N GLY A 124 9.79 5.70 -2.58
CA GLY A 124 10.57 4.69 -3.27
C GLY A 124 11.22 5.23 -4.54
N LYS A 125 12.13 4.42 -5.08
CA LYS A 125 12.73 4.64 -6.39
C LYS A 125 12.16 3.62 -7.36
N VAL A 126 11.88 4.08 -8.57
CA VAL A 126 11.52 3.20 -9.69
C VAL A 126 12.76 2.39 -10.08
N GLY A 127 12.56 1.10 -10.32
CA GLY A 127 13.61 0.22 -10.82
C GLY A 127 14.09 0.62 -12.21
N GLU A 128 15.36 0.40 -12.50
CA GLU A 128 15.95 0.65 -13.81
C GLU A 128 15.38 -0.30 -14.89
N LYS A 129 15.65 0.02 -16.16
CA LYS A 129 15.27 -0.82 -17.28
C LYS A 129 15.89 -2.21 -17.15
N GLY A 130 15.05 -3.24 -17.20
CA GLY A 130 15.45 -4.64 -17.01
C GLY A 130 15.33 -5.16 -15.58
N ALA A 131 14.96 -4.29 -14.61
CA ALA A 131 14.50 -4.76 -13.31
C ALA A 131 13.22 -5.59 -13.45
N ASN A 132 12.95 -6.42 -12.45
CA ASN A 132 11.86 -7.40 -12.49
C ASN A 132 11.03 -7.43 -11.20
N LYS A 133 11.08 -6.38 -10.37
CA LYS A 133 10.39 -6.31 -9.07
C LYS A 133 9.82 -4.91 -8.84
N GLY A 134 8.65 -4.84 -8.20
CA GLY A 134 8.00 -3.56 -7.89
C GLY A 134 7.59 -2.80 -9.15
N LEU A 135 7.78 -1.47 -9.14
CA LEU A 135 7.61 -0.59 -10.30
C LEU A 135 8.98 -0.32 -10.94
N PHE A 136 9.10 -0.49 -12.25
CA PHE A 136 10.35 -0.29 -12.98
C PHE A 136 10.11 0.29 -14.38
N LEU A 137 11.17 0.85 -14.97
CA LEU A 137 11.18 1.32 -16.36
C LEU A 137 11.05 0.15 -17.34
N TYR A 138 9.99 0.10 -18.14
CA TYR A 138 9.89 -0.90 -19.22
C TYR A 138 10.59 -0.40 -20.50
N ASN A 139 10.58 0.91 -20.74
CA ASN A 139 11.36 1.58 -21.77
C ASN A 139 12.15 2.76 -21.15
N SER A 140 12.50 3.79 -21.92
CA SER A 140 13.27 4.94 -21.41
C SER A 140 12.49 5.88 -20.49
N VAL A 141 11.16 5.86 -20.55
CA VAL A 141 10.30 6.90 -19.93
C VAL A 141 9.04 6.34 -19.26
N ASP A 142 8.61 5.15 -19.64
CA ASP A 142 7.37 4.54 -19.17
C ASP A 142 7.66 3.39 -18.20
N TYR A 143 6.69 3.15 -17.31
CA TYR A 143 6.82 2.23 -16.19
C TYR A 143 5.87 1.04 -16.29
N GLU A 144 6.29 -0.08 -15.70
CA GLU A 144 5.50 -1.30 -15.58
C GLU A 144 5.75 -1.91 -14.20
N THR A 145 4.78 -2.71 -13.74
CA THR A 145 4.87 -3.41 -12.46
C THR A 145 5.07 -4.91 -12.62
N ASN A 146 5.84 -5.49 -11.71
CA ASN A 146 5.83 -6.92 -11.44
C ASN A 146 5.76 -7.16 -9.93
N LEU A 147 4.57 -7.58 -9.47
CA LEU A 147 4.26 -7.78 -8.05
C LEU A 147 4.21 -9.27 -7.65
N LYS A 148 4.42 -10.18 -8.60
CA LYS A 148 4.40 -11.63 -8.39
C LYS A 148 5.61 -12.10 -7.57
N ASN A 149 5.54 -13.34 -7.06
CA ASN A 149 6.65 -14.02 -6.39
C ASN A 149 7.23 -13.23 -5.19
N GLY A 150 6.36 -12.55 -4.44
CA GLY A 150 6.76 -11.72 -3.30
C GLY A 150 7.19 -10.30 -3.65
N ASN A 151 7.16 -9.91 -4.93
CA ASN A 151 7.65 -8.59 -5.34
C ASN A 151 6.74 -7.42 -4.95
N ALA A 152 5.52 -7.69 -4.49
CA ALA A 152 4.57 -6.68 -4.03
C ALA A 152 5.18 -5.71 -2.98
N ILE A 153 6.03 -6.22 -2.09
CA ILE A 153 6.65 -5.43 -1.01
C ILE A 153 7.64 -4.38 -1.50
N HIS A 154 8.10 -4.46 -2.76
CA HIS A 154 8.98 -3.47 -3.38
C HIS A 154 8.21 -2.26 -3.92
N LEU A 155 6.88 -2.31 -3.90
CA LEU A 155 6.04 -1.18 -4.29
C LEU A 155 5.09 -0.75 -3.19
N PHE A 156 4.50 -1.69 -2.44
CA PHE A 156 3.52 -1.40 -1.39
C PHE A 156 3.95 -2.01 -0.06
N PRO A 157 3.92 -1.27 1.06
CA PRO A 157 3.85 -1.88 2.38
C PRO A 157 2.56 -2.69 2.52
N ILE A 158 2.66 -3.95 2.93
CA ILE A 158 1.49 -4.85 3.05
C ILE A 158 1.52 -5.59 4.40
N LEU A 159 0.36 -5.91 4.95
CA LEU A 159 0.27 -6.80 6.10
C LEU A 159 0.53 -8.25 5.63
N GLU A 160 -0.26 -8.71 4.66
CA GLU A 160 -0.11 -9.99 3.99
C GLU A 160 -0.56 -9.88 2.53
N ASP A 161 -0.22 -10.86 1.70
CA ASP A 161 -0.69 -10.96 0.31
C ASP A 161 -1.90 -11.89 0.22
N VAL A 162 -3.03 -11.41 0.73
CA VAL A 162 -4.32 -12.12 0.75
C VAL A 162 -5.29 -11.44 -0.20
N ALA A 163 -6.23 -12.23 -0.74
CA ALA A 163 -7.23 -11.70 -1.65
C ALA A 163 -8.24 -10.83 -0.89
N ALA A 164 -8.29 -9.53 -1.21
CA ALA A 164 -9.23 -8.58 -0.64
C ALA A 164 -9.67 -7.55 -1.70
N PRO A 165 -10.78 -6.83 -1.49
CA PRO A 165 -11.11 -5.67 -2.32
C PRO A 165 -9.99 -4.64 -2.30
N LEU A 166 -9.75 -4.00 -3.45
CA LEU A 166 -8.63 -3.10 -3.64
C LEU A 166 -9.05 -1.88 -4.45
N THR A 167 -8.61 -0.70 -3.99
CA THR A 167 -8.63 0.55 -4.75
C THR A 167 -7.20 0.98 -5.05
N LEU A 168 -6.94 1.36 -6.29
CA LEU A 168 -5.65 1.91 -6.74
C LEU A 168 -5.87 3.32 -7.30
N SER A 169 -5.14 4.29 -6.77
CA SER A 169 -5.11 5.67 -7.21
C SER A 169 -3.70 6.01 -7.69
N VAL A 170 -3.51 6.15 -8.99
CA VAL A 170 -2.21 6.54 -9.56
C VAL A 170 -2.26 8.01 -9.95
N ILE A 171 -1.53 8.84 -9.22
CA ILE A 171 -1.44 10.27 -9.42
C ILE A 171 -0.30 10.58 -10.38
N THR A 172 -0.63 11.23 -11.49
CA THR A 172 0.31 11.53 -12.57
C THR A 172 0.12 12.96 -13.09
N PRO A 173 1.10 13.53 -13.80
CA PRO A 173 0.89 14.75 -14.57
C PRO A 173 -0.19 14.58 -15.65
N TYR A 174 -0.70 15.70 -16.16
CA TYR A 174 -1.62 15.71 -17.30
C TYR A 174 -0.99 14.98 -18.51
N ARG A 175 -1.77 14.16 -19.24
CA ARG A 175 -1.36 13.32 -20.39
C ARG A 175 -0.49 12.09 -20.09
N ALA A 176 -0.14 11.83 -18.84
CA ALA A 176 0.29 10.47 -18.48
C ALA A 176 -0.93 9.55 -18.47
N GLY A 177 -0.75 8.32 -18.96
CA GLY A 177 -1.80 7.30 -19.02
C GLY A 177 -1.51 6.16 -18.03
N VAL A 178 -2.56 5.54 -17.51
CA VAL A 178 -2.43 4.37 -16.63
C VAL A 178 -3.27 3.24 -17.17
N GLU A 179 -2.63 2.10 -17.44
CA GLU A 179 -3.28 0.88 -17.91
C GLU A 179 -3.26 -0.15 -16.79
N THR A 180 -4.40 -0.77 -16.49
CA THR A 180 -4.51 -1.81 -15.45
C THR A 180 -5.64 -2.76 -15.76
N THR A 181 -5.65 -3.92 -15.10
CA THR A 181 -6.74 -4.91 -15.19
C THR A 181 -7.94 -4.56 -14.30
N LEU A 182 -7.80 -3.58 -13.40
CA LEU A 182 -8.89 -3.11 -12.55
C LEU A 182 -9.90 -2.26 -13.34
N LYS A 183 -11.14 -2.19 -12.84
CA LYS A 183 -12.19 -1.34 -13.43
C LYS A 183 -11.87 0.12 -13.13
N ALA A 184 -12.04 0.98 -14.14
CA ALA A 184 -11.90 2.42 -13.95
C ALA A 184 -12.92 2.94 -12.93
N GLY A 185 -12.47 3.80 -12.02
CA GLY A 185 -13.31 4.61 -11.15
C GLY A 185 -13.37 6.06 -11.64
N GLU A 186 -13.86 6.96 -10.79
CA GLU A 186 -13.92 8.39 -11.12
C GLU A 186 -12.52 9.00 -11.10
N HIS A 187 -12.05 9.53 -12.23
CA HIS A 187 -10.79 10.27 -12.31
C HIS A 187 -11.01 11.74 -11.95
N GLY A 188 -10.01 12.39 -11.35
CA GLY A 188 -10.17 13.78 -10.91
C GLY A 188 -8.85 14.53 -10.77
N SER A 189 -8.93 15.86 -10.88
CA SER A 189 -7.78 16.74 -10.62
C SER A 189 -7.40 16.72 -9.14
N VAL A 190 -6.10 16.79 -8.85
CA VAL A 190 -5.61 16.96 -7.48
C VAL A 190 -5.66 18.45 -7.12
N PRO A 191 -6.40 18.86 -6.07
CA PRO A 191 -6.55 20.27 -5.72
C PRO A 191 -5.21 20.98 -5.52
N GLY A 192 -5.05 22.14 -6.17
CA GLY A 192 -3.84 22.96 -6.06
C GLY A 192 -2.59 22.39 -6.74
N LYS A 193 -2.72 21.31 -7.53
CA LYS A 193 -1.61 20.69 -8.26
C LYS A 193 -1.99 20.44 -9.73
N GLU A 194 -1.01 20.52 -10.63
CA GLU A 194 -1.18 20.13 -12.04
C GLU A 194 -1.08 18.60 -12.21
N LEU A 195 -1.83 17.85 -11.39
CA LEU A 195 -1.82 16.39 -11.37
C LEU A 195 -3.25 15.85 -11.50
N ILE A 196 -3.37 14.67 -12.10
CA ILE A 196 -4.60 13.88 -12.22
C ILE A 196 -4.48 12.65 -11.33
N SER A 197 -5.52 12.35 -10.58
CA SER A 197 -5.71 11.07 -9.88
C SER A 197 -6.46 10.10 -10.79
N ASN A 198 -5.77 9.05 -11.24
CA ASN A 198 -6.34 7.95 -12.01
C ASN A 198 -6.77 6.84 -11.04
N ASN A 199 -8.05 6.82 -10.70
CA ASN A 199 -8.64 5.87 -9.75
C ASN A 199 -9.16 4.60 -10.43
N PHE A 200 -8.90 3.45 -9.82
CA PHE A 200 -9.33 2.12 -10.24
C PHE A 200 -9.78 1.30 -9.04
N ASN A 201 -10.70 0.36 -9.24
CA ASN A 201 -11.24 -0.46 -8.17
C ASN A 201 -11.55 -1.89 -8.64
N SER A 202 -11.41 -2.85 -7.72
CA SER A 202 -11.90 -4.21 -7.91
C SER A 202 -13.40 -4.35 -7.58
N GLY A 203 -14.03 -3.29 -7.08
CA GLY A 203 -15.39 -3.34 -6.53
C GLY A 203 -15.47 -4.33 -5.37
N ASN A 204 -16.34 -5.34 -5.49
CA ASN A 204 -16.45 -6.43 -4.51
C ASN A 204 -15.55 -7.63 -4.82
N GLU A 205 -14.87 -7.63 -5.97
CA GLU A 205 -13.96 -8.72 -6.34
C GLU A 205 -12.72 -8.67 -5.44
N LYS A 206 -12.32 -9.84 -4.93
CA LYS A 206 -11.12 -9.98 -4.10
C LYS A 206 -9.93 -10.28 -4.99
N VAL A 207 -8.90 -9.44 -4.90
CA VAL A 207 -7.69 -9.54 -5.71
C VAL A 207 -6.50 -9.60 -4.76
N LYS A 208 -5.50 -10.44 -5.05
CA LYS A 208 -4.23 -10.39 -4.33
C LYS A 208 -3.39 -9.24 -4.86
N ILE A 209 -2.57 -8.65 -4.02
CA ILE A 209 -1.69 -7.55 -4.44
C ILE A 209 -0.66 -8.08 -5.44
N SER A 210 -0.22 -9.33 -5.29
CA SER A 210 0.69 -9.98 -6.26
C SER A 210 0.07 -10.24 -7.64
N ASP A 211 -1.26 -10.24 -7.76
CA ASP A 211 -1.98 -10.38 -9.03
C ASP A 211 -2.26 -9.03 -9.70
N LEU A 212 -2.05 -7.91 -8.99
CA LEU A 212 -2.20 -6.58 -9.54
C LEU A 212 -1.12 -6.32 -10.59
N TYR A 213 -1.56 -5.78 -11.72
CA TYR A 213 -0.70 -5.34 -12.81
C TYR A 213 -1.17 -3.97 -13.30
N PHE A 214 -0.21 -3.07 -13.47
CA PHE A 214 -0.43 -1.81 -14.16
C PHE A 214 0.83 -1.28 -14.84
N LYS A 215 0.60 -0.48 -15.88
CA LYS A 215 1.59 0.31 -16.62
C LYS A 215 1.27 1.78 -16.50
N ILE A 216 2.30 2.61 -16.52
CA ILE A 216 2.18 4.07 -16.48
C ILE A 216 2.98 4.62 -17.65
N ASN A 217 2.27 5.23 -18.59
CA ASN A 217 2.84 5.89 -19.74
C ASN A 217 3.18 7.34 -19.38
N SER A 218 4.37 7.78 -19.76
CA SER A 218 4.87 9.12 -19.53
C SER A 218 4.02 10.19 -20.24
N PRO A 219 4.01 11.43 -19.71
CA PRO A 219 3.28 12.52 -20.35
C PRO A 219 3.74 12.72 -21.80
N THR A 220 2.80 12.66 -22.73
CA THR A 220 3.11 12.96 -24.14
C THR A 220 3.27 14.47 -24.34
N ALA A 221 4.43 14.90 -24.82
CA ALA A 221 4.70 16.31 -25.13
C ALA A 221 3.73 16.84 -26.21
N LEU A 222 3.30 18.09 -26.07
CA LEU A 222 2.64 18.81 -27.16
C LEU A 222 3.67 19.16 -28.23
N VAL A 223 3.63 18.46 -29.36
CA VAL A 223 4.22 19.01 -30.59
C VAL A 223 3.26 20.07 -31.09
N LEU A 224 3.57 21.34 -30.83
CA LEU A 224 2.93 22.45 -31.51
C LEU A 224 3.56 22.53 -32.90
N ASP A 225 2.88 21.99 -33.91
CA ASP A 225 3.25 22.24 -35.30
C ASP A 225 3.24 23.74 -35.54
N ARG A 226 4.42 24.33 -35.70
CA ARG A 226 4.58 25.69 -36.21
C ARG A 226 4.36 25.62 -37.72
N ASN A 227 3.12 25.78 -38.15
CA ASN A 227 2.82 26.17 -39.54
C ASN A 227 3.25 27.61 -39.77
#